data_AF-A0A0Q9QRG7-F1
#
_entry.id   AF-A0A0Q9QRG7-F1
#
_cell.length_a   1.000
_cell.length_b   1.000
_cell.length_c   1.000
_cell.angle_alpha   90.00
_cell.angle_beta   90.00
_cell.angle_gamma   90.00
#
_symmetry.space_group_name_H-M   'P 1'
#
loop_
_entity.id
_entity.type
_entity.pdbx_description
1 polymer ?
#
loop_
_entity_poly.entity_id
_entity_poly.type
_entity_poly.pdbx_seq_one_letter_code
_entity_poly.pdbx_strand_id
1 'polypeptide(L)'
;MNEIKKVFKWWDSSQSEKITAWLEEMEAQGWHLLRVNWNGLRFHFQKGAPRKMSYCVDYQMKVDANYAGIFEDTGWDKIYSGAGWYIWRQTYQHTKPEIFTDIDSMIERNKRLIGVFTAVTAAQIPMIVMNIDKAIFYPLLILYIPLIGLLGASLYRLVAANKKLQAKKDIL
;
A
#
# COMPACT_ATOMS: atom_id res chain seq x y z
N MET A 1 -25.00 6.12 20.40
CA MET A 1 -24.40 6.26 19.06
C MET A 1 -22.95 5.81 19.16
N ASN A 2 -22.51 4.86 18.33
CA ASN A 2 -21.11 4.47 18.30
C ASN A 2 -20.29 5.61 17.70
N GLU A 3 -19.25 6.04 18.39
CA GLU A 3 -18.39 7.15 17.96
C GLU A 3 -17.62 6.77 16.69
N ILE A 4 -17.66 7.63 15.66
CA ILE A 4 -16.99 7.42 14.38
C ILE A 4 -15.85 8.42 14.21
N LYS A 5 -14.66 7.90 13.90
CA LYS A 5 -13.46 8.70 13.62
C LYS A 5 -13.05 8.53 12.16
N LYS A 6 -12.81 9.63 11.46
CA LYS A 6 -12.32 9.64 10.08
C LYS A 6 -10.90 10.19 10.06
N VAL A 7 -9.97 9.43 9.52
CA VAL A 7 -8.55 9.84 9.45
C VAL A 7 -8.10 9.82 7.99
N PHE A 8 -7.61 10.97 7.52
CA PHE A 8 -6.85 11.02 6.28
C PHE A 8 -5.37 10.77 6.61
N LYS A 9 -4.76 9.79 5.95
CA LYS A 9 -3.35 9.47 6.15
C LYS A 9 -2.70 9.20 4.81
N TRP A 10 -1.75 10.06 4.46
CA TRP A 10 -0.91 9.85 3.29
C TRP A 10 0.14 8.78 3.58
N TRP A 11 0.26 7.81 2.69
CA TRP A 11 1.28 6.77 2.69
C TRP A 11 1.55 6.33 1.26
N ASP A 12 2.69 5.69 1.02
CA ASP A 12 3.02 5.09 -0.27
C ASP A 12 3.44 3.63 -0.11
N SER A 13 3.66 2.95 -1.24
CA SER A 13 4.03 1.54 -1.30
C SER A 13 5.22 1.14 -0.44
N SER A 14 6.18 2.06 -0.24
CA SER A 14 7.37 1.81 0.58
C SER A 14 7.09 1.78 2.08
N GLN A 15 5.90 2.22 2.51
CA GLN A 15 5.51 2.37 3.91
C GLN A 15 4.46 1.34 4.35
N SER A 16 4.33 0.21 3.63
CA SER A 16 3.36 -0.84 3.93
C SER A 16 3.42 -1.31 5.39
N GLU A 17 4.62 -1.48 5.95
CA GLU A 17 4.80 -1.90 7.35
C GLU A 17 4.35 -0.81 8.33
N LYS A 18 4.64 0.46 8.03
CA LYS A 18 4.26 1.59 8.89
C LYS A 18 2.75 1.80 8.93
N ILE A 19 2.07 1.64 7.79
CA ILE A 19 0.61 1.77 7.74
C ILE A 19 -0.05 0.58 8.45
N THR A 20 0.46 -0.64 8.28
CA THR A 20 0.04 -1.82 9.04
C THR A 20 0.17 -1.56 10.54
N ALA A 21 1.36 -1.21 11.03
CA ALA A 21 1.59 -0.99 12.46
C ALA A 21 0.67 0.09 13.04
N TRP A 22 0.43 1.16 12.28
CA TRP A 22 -0.51 2.21 12.68
C TRP A 22 -1.97 1.70 12.78
N LEU A 23 -2.41 0.84 11.86
CA LEU A 23 -3.75 0.24 11.94
C LEU A 23 -3.90 -0.68 13.17
N GLU A 24 -2.86 -1.46 13.46
CA GLU A 24 -2.81 -2.33 14.66
C GLU A 24 -2.86 -1.50 15.95
N GLU A 25 -2.14 -0.37 15.99
CA GLU A 25 -2.17 0.55 17.11
C GLU A 25 -3.57 1.18 17.30
N MET A 26 -4.26 1.54 16.22
CA MET A 26 -5.64 2.03 16.29
C MET A 26 -6.57 0.97 16.91
N GLU A 27 -6.46 -0.30 16.51
CA GLU A 27 -7.24 -1.40 17.10
C GLU A 27 -6.95 -1.59 18.58
N ALA A 28 -5.67 -1.49 18.98
CA ALA A 28 -5.25 -1.56 20.38
C ALA A 28 -5.77 -0.39 21.23
N GLN A 29 -6.04 0.76 20.62
CA GLN A 29 -6.70 1.92 21.27
C GLN A 29 -8.23 1.83 21.25
N GLY A 30 -8.79 0.72 20.73
CA GLY A 30 -10.22 0.51 20.58
C GLY A 30 -10.84 1.27 19.41
N TRP A 31 -10.04 1.65 18.41
CA TRP A 31 -10.52 2.22 17.14
C TRP A 31 -10.53 1.13 16.07
N HIS A 32 -11.71 0.53 15.87
CA HIS A 32 -11.88 -0.59 14.94
C HIS A 32 -12.03 -0.09 13.52
N LEU A 33 -11.22 -0.60 12.59
CA LEU A 33 -11.32 -0.19 11.19
C LEU A 33 -12.60 -0.75 10.56
N LEU A 34 -13.47 0.14 10.09
CA LEU A 34 -14.71 -0.22 9.40
C LEU A 34 -14.54 -0.32 7.89
N ARG A 35 -13.84 0.64 7.29
CA ARG A 35 -13.64 0.71 5.84
C ARG A 35 -12.51 1.67 5.49
N VAL A 36 -11.97 1.44 4.30
CA VAL A 36 -10.96 2.31 3.69
C VAL A 36 -11.49 2.83 2.35
N ASN A 37 -11.39 4.14 2.14
CA ASN A 37 -11.86 4.84 0.96
C ASN A 37 -10.71 5.65 0.33
N TRP A 38 -11.00 6.32 -0.79
CA TRP A 38 -10.08 7.26 -1.46
C TRP A 38 -8.74 6.60 -1.78
N ASN A 39 -8.81 5.45 -2.46
CA ASN A 39 -7.65 4.68 -2.90
C ASN A 39 -6.65 4.34 -1.77
N GLY A 40 -7.16 4.03 -0.58
CA GLY A 40 -6.32 3.68 0.57
C GLY A 40 -5.93 4.86 1.48
N LEU A 41 -6.38 6.09 1.21
CA LEU A 41 -5.93 7.28 1.94
C LEU A 41 -6.86 7.75 3.07
N ARG A 42 -8.11 7.29 3.08
CA ARG A 42 -9.11 7.69 4.09
C ARG A 42 -9.62 6.47 4.85
N PHE A 43 -9.37 6.46 6.15
CA PHE A 43 -9.72 5.37 7.05
C PHE A 43 -10.89 5.78 7.94
N HIS A 44 -11.89 4.92 8.05
CA HIS A 44 -13.04 5.11 8.92
C HIS A 44 -12.99 4.10 10.05
N PHE A 45 -12.98 4.63 11.28
CA PHE A 45 -12.93 3.84 12.50
C PHE A 45 -14.21 4.01 13.31
N GLN A 46 -14.52 2.98 14.08
CA GLN A 46 -15.58 3.00 15.09
C GLN A 46 -14.98 2.72 16.46
N LYS A 47 -15.46 3.42 17.48
CA LYS A 47 -15.04 3.16 18.86
C LYS A 47 -15.58 1.81 19.34
N GLY A 48 -14.71 1.02 19.95
CA GLY A 48 -14.99 -0.28 20.55
C GLY A 48 -13.98 -0.58 21.66
N ALA A 49 -14.01 -1.81 22.18
CA ALA A 49 -13.03 -2.28 23.15
C ALA A 49 -11.67 -2.51 22.45
N PRO A 50 -10.54 -2.21 23.10
CA PRO A 50 -9.21 -2.61 22.63
C PRO A 50 -9.15 -4.07 22.17
N ARG A 51 -8.61 -4.31 20.97
CA ARG A 51 -8.40 -5.67 20.45
C ARG A 51 -7.09 -5.79 19.67
N LYS A 52 -6.59 -7.02 19.59
CA LYS A 52 -5.43 -7.37 18.78
C LYS A 52 -5.90 -7.79 17.38
N MET A 53 -5.49 -7.02 16.38
CA MET A 53 -5.73 -7.32 14.97
C MET A 53 -4.39 -7.25 14.26
N SER A 54 -4.07 -8.21 13.40
CA SER A 54 -2.95 -8.14 12.47
C SER A 54 -3.44 -7.52 11.17
N TYR A 55 -2.63 -6.66 10.56
CA TYR A 55 -2.90 -6.11 9.24
C TYR A 55 -1.80 -6.46 8.24
N CYS A 56 -2.18 -6.69 6.99
CA CYS A 56 -1.22 -6.86 5.92
C CYS A 56 -1.65 -6.05 4.69
N VAL A 57 -0.73 -5.21 4.20
CA VAL A 57 -0.90 -4.53 2.92
C VAL A 57 -0.18 -5.32 1.85
N ASP A 58 -0.93 -5.76 0.84
CA ASP A 58 -0.38 -6.46 -0.34
C ASP A 58 -0.70 -5.69 -1.63
N TYR A 59 0.08 -5.98 -2.66
CA TYR A 59 -0.12 -5.52 -4.02
C TYR A 59 -0.04 -6.67 -5.01
N GLN A 60 -1.15 -6.88 -5.72
CA GLN A 60 -1.27 -7.87 -6.77
C GLN A 60 -2.01 -7.29 -7.98
N MET A 61 -1.33 -7.26 -9.14
CA MET A 61 -1.88 -6.76 -10.41
C MET A 61 -2.65 -7.82 -11.18
N LYS A 62 -2.15 -9.06 -11.16
CA LYS A 62 -2.76 -10.21 -11.83
C LYS A 62 -3.38 -11.08 -10.75
N VAL A 63 -4.67 -10.89 -10.55
CA VAL A 63 -5.43 -11.59 -9.52
C VAL A 63 -6.06 -12.77 -10.22
N ASP A 64 -5.58 -13.97 -9.94
CA ASP A 64 -6.35 -15.17 -10.24
C ASP A 64 -7.67 -15.09 -9.46
N ALA A 65 -8.78 -15.60 -10.01
CA ALA A 65 -10.09 -15.55 -9.38
C ALA A 65 -10.06 -16.12 -7.95
N ASN A 66 -9.11 -17.01 -7.65
CA ASN A 66 -8.94 -17.65 -6.35
C ASN A 66 -7.91 -17.01 -5.40
N TYR A 67 -7.21 -15.93 -5.80
CA TYR A 67 -6.17 -15.33 -4.95
C TYR A 67 -6.74 -14.83 -3.60
N ALA A 68 -7.96 -14.28 -3.60
CA ALA A 68 -8.59 -13.85 -2.35
C ALA A 68 -9.05 -15.04 -1.49
N GLY A 69 -9.51 -16.13 -2.12
CA GLY A 69 -9.98 -17.33 -1.43
C GLY A 69 -8.90 -17.97 -0.57
N ILE A 70 -7.65 -18.02 -1.05
CA ILE A 70 -6.51 -18.57 -0.30
C ILE A 70 -6.33 -17.89 1.07
N PHE A 71 -6.50 -16.56 1.14
CA PHE A 71 -6.36 -15.83 2.40
C PHE A 71 -7.62 -15.91 3.27
N GLU A 72 -8.80 -15.86 2.64
CA GLU A 72 -10.07 -16.01 3.33
C GLU A 72 -10.16 -17.38 4.02
N ASP A 73 -9.68 -18.45 3.39
CA ASP A 73 -9.60 -19.82 3.95
C ASP A 73 -8.63 -19.94 5.15
N THR A 74 -7.64 -19.06 5.25
CA THR A 74 -6.68 -19.02 6.37
C THR A 74 -7.10 -18.03 7.48
N GLY A 75 -8.32 -17.49 7.38
CA GLY A 75 -8.93 -16.62 8.39
C GLY A 75 -8.60 -15.13 8.24
N TRP A 76 -8.09 -14.71 7.07
CA TRP A 76 -7.88 -13.29 6.76
C TRP A 76 -9.11 -12.67 6.09
N ASP A 77 -9.56 -11.55 6.62
CA ASP A 77 -10.62 -10.75 6.01
C ASP A 77 -10.02 -9.65 5.13
N LYS A 78 -10.57 -9.47 3.93
CA LYS A 78 -10.26 -8.36 3.04
C LYS A 78 -11.06 -7.11 3.44
N ILE A 79 -10.40 -6.08 3.99
CA ILE A 79 -11.07 -4.82 4.38
C ILE A 79 -11.02 -3.75 3.28
N TYR A 80 -10.13 -3.92 2.31
CA TYR A 80 -9.99 -3.02 1.17
C TYR A 80 -9.40 -3.74 -0.03
N SER A 81 -9.91 -3.41 -1.22
CA SER A 81 -9.32 -3.75 -2.50
C SER A 81 -9.52 -2.61 -3.51
N GLY A 82 -8.46 -2.19 -4.19
CA GLY A 82 -8.57 -1.17 -5.25
C GLY A 82 -7.23 -0.84 -5.90
N ALA A 83 -7.22 -0.68 -7.23
CA ALA A 83 -6.01 -0.40 -8.02
C ALA A 83 -4.86 -1.40 -7.77
N GLY A 84 -5.20 -2.69 -7.57
CA GLY A 84 -4.24 -3.76 -7.26
C GLY A 84 -3.78 -3.82 -5.79
N TRP A 85 -4.19 -2.87 -4.95
CA TRP A 85 -3.89 -2.89 -3.52
C TRP A 85 -4.92 -3.68 -2.74
N TYR A 86 -4.44 -4.41 -1.74
CA TYR A 86 -5.24 -5.17 -0.78
C TYR A 86 -4.84 -4.79 0.64
N ILE A 87 -5.83 -4.63 1.52
CA ILE A 87 -5.59 -4.58 2.97
C ILE A 87 -6.33 -5.76 3.57
N TRP A 88 -5.55 -6.66 4.16
CA TRP A 88 -6.01 -7.84 4.87
C TRP A 88 -5.97 -7.58 6.36
N ARG A 89 -6.87 -8.21 7.11
CA ARG A 89 -6.88 -8.18 8.57
C ARG A 89 -7.22 -9.54 9.15
N GLN A 90 -6.62 -9.88 10.29
CA GLN A 90 -6.96 -11.10 11.03
C GLN A 90 -6.86 -10.86 12.53
N THR A 91 -7.85 -11.34 13.29
CA THR A 91 -7.82 -11.25 14.76
C THR A 91 -6.89 -12.31 15.34
N TYR A 92 -6.23 -12.01 16.46
CA TYR A 92 -5.36 -12.98 17.12
C TYR A 92 -5.30 -12.78 18.64
N GLN A 93 -4.92 -13.82 19.37
CA GLN A 93 -4.79 -13.76 20.84
C GLN A 93 -3.33 -13.86 21.28
N HIS A 94 -2.62 -14.86 20.77
CA HIS A 94 -1.27 -15.24 21.20
C HIS A 94 -0.24 -14.85 20.14
N THR A 95 -0.21 -15.58 19.02
CA THR A 95 0.73 -15.36 17.91
C THR A 95 0.12 -14.45 16.87
N LYS A 96 0.88 -13.45 16.42
CA LYS A 96 0.47 -12.56 15.32
C LYS A 96 0.55 -13.32 14.00
N PRO A 97 -0.54 -13.44 13.23
CA PRO A 97 -0.48 -14.02 11.91
C PRO A 97 0.16 -13.05 10.93
N GLU A 98 0.97 -13.58 10.01
CA GLU A 98 1.63 -12.83 8.95
C GLU A 98 1.35 -13.51 7.61
N ILE A 99 0.91 -12.74 6.61
CA ILE A 99 0.73 -13.24 5.24
C ILE A 99 2.09 -13.51 4.60
N PHE A 100 3.08 -12.63 4.86
CA PHE A 100 4.45 -12.79 4.37
C PHE A 100 5.28 -13.44 5.45
N THR A 101 5.47 -14.75 5.32
CA THR A 101 6.30 -15.52 6.25
C THR A 101 7.80 -15.42 5.95
N ASP A 102 8.16 -14.95 4.75
CA ASP A 102 9.52 -14.89 4.26
C ASP A 102 9.84 -13.55 3.58
N ILE A 103 11.11 -13.14 3.68
CA ILE A 103 11.62 -11.89 3.10
C ILE A 103 11.53 -11.92 1.58
N ASP A 104 11.59 -13.11 0.96
CA ASP A 104 11.53 -13.27 -0.50
C ASP A 104 10.18 -12.83 -1.07
N SER A 105 9.08 -13.23 -0.44
CA SER A 105 7.73 -12.80 -0.81
C SER A 105 7.58 -11.27 -0.76
N MET A 106 8.17 -10.61 0.25
CA MET A 106 8.17 -9.14 0.35
C MET A 106 9.00 -8.48 -0.75
N ILE A 107 10.17 -9.06 -1.06
CA ILE A 107 11.03 -8.61 -2.17
C ILE A 107 10.31 -8.76 -3.50
N GLU A 108 9.63 -9.88 -3.74
CA GLU A 108 8.92 -10.15 -4.99
C GLU A 108 7.75 -9.19 -5.18
N ARG A 109 6.96 -8.95 -4.12
CA ARG A 109 5.91 -7.91 -4.12
C ARG A 109 6.48 -6.54 -4.48
N ASN A 110 7.59 -6.15 -3.86
CA ASN A 110 8.21 -4.86 -4.14
C ASN A 110 8.78 -4.80 -5.57
N LYS A 111 9.35 -5.89 -6.11
CA LYS A 111 9.80 -5.96 -7.52
C LYS A 111 8.63 -5.74 -8.49
N ARG A 112 7.46 -6.35 -8.22
CA ARG A 112 6.25 -6.13 -9.04
C ARG A 112 5.85 -4.64 -9.04
N LEU A 113 5.81 -4.02 -7.86
CA LEU A 113 5.53 -2.58 -7.72
C LEU A 113 6.57 -1.71 -8.42
N ILE A 114 7.86 -2.01 -8.27
CA ILE A 114 8.95 -1.29 -8.95
C ILE A 114 8.77 -1.35 -10.47
N GLY A 115 8.45 -2.53 -11.02
CA GLY A 115 8.20 -2.68 -12.45
C GLY A 115 7.05 -1.80 -12.94
N VAL A 116 5.92 -1.79 -12.22
CA VAL A 116 4.76 -0.94 -12.55
C VAL A 116 5.12 0.54 -12.48
N PHE A 117 5.74 0.99 -11.38
CA PHE A 117 6.10 2.39 -11.20
C PHE A 117 7.15 2.85 -12.22
N THR A 118 8.07 1.98 -12.59
CA THR A 118 9.06 2.24 -13.66
C THR A 118 8.35 2.40 -14.99
N ALA A 119 7.43 1.49 -15.35
CA ALA A 119 6.67 1.59 -16.59
C ALA A 119 5.82 2.87 -16.67
N VAL A 120 5.10 3.22 -15.59
CA VAL A 120 4.29 4.44 -15.51
C VAL A 120 5.15 5.70 -15.62
N THR A 121 6.30 5.72 -14.97
CA THR A 121 7.25 6.85 -15.05
C THR A 121 7.86 6.97 -16.45
N ALA A 122 8.28 5.85 -17.05
CA ALA A 122 8.85 5.83 -18.39
C ALA A 122 7.84 6.24 -19.47
N ALA A 123 6.56 5.87 -19.32
CA ALA A 123 5.49 6.26 -20.23
C ALA A 123 5.23 7.78 -20.27
N GLN A 124 5.73 8.54 -19.30
CA GLN A 124 5.66 10.01 -19.34
C GLN A 124 6.58 10.61 -20.41
N ILE A 125 7.69 9.95 -20.76
CA ILE A 125 8.69 10.50 -21.69
C ILE A 125 8.10 10.77 -23.07
N PRO A 126 7.43 9.81 -23.76
CA PRO A 126 6.81 10.09 -25.05
C PRO A 126 5.73 11.18 -24.97
N MET A 127 4.93 11.21 -23.90
CA MET A 127 3.92 12.26 -23.72
C MET A 127 4.55 13.65 -23.65
N ILE A 128 5.66 13.81 -22.92
CA ILE A 128 6.39 15.08 -22.87
C ILE A 128 6.91 15.46 -24.25
N VAL A 129 7.61 14.54 -24.92
CA VAL A 129 8.23 14.78 -26.23
C VAL A 129 7.18 15.18 -27.28
N MET A 130 6.00 14.55 -27.27
CA MET A 130 4.92 14.86 -28.22
C MET A 130 4.23 16.21 -27.97
N ASN A 131 4.32 16.76 -26.76
CA ASN A 131 3.58 17.96 -26.36
C ASN A 131 4.46 19.18 -26.09
N ILE A 132 5.79 19.05 -26.11
CA ILE A 132 6.74 20.10 -25.69
C ILE A 132 6.62 21.40 -26.51
N ASP A 133 6.26 21.31 -27.79
CA ASP A 133 6.10 22.46 -28.69
C ASP A 133 4.71 23.11 -28.60
N LYS A 134 3.77 22.51 -27.85
CA LYS A 134 2.40 22.99 -27.75
C LYS A 134 2.32 24.07 -26.67
N ALA A 135 1.92 25.29 -27.02
CA ALA A 135 1.77 26.39 -26.06
C ALA A 135 0.84 26.05 -24.86
N ILE A 136 -0.17 25.20 -25.07
CA ILE A 136 -1.07 24.72 -24.01
C ILE A 136 -0.38 23.83 -22.97
N PHE A 137 0.79 23.28 -23.28
CA PHE A 137 1.53 22.38 -22.40
C PHE A 137 2.24 23.12 -21.26
N TYR A 138 2.76 24.32 -21.49
CA TYR A 138 3.50 25.09 -20.48
C TYR A 138 2.71 25.41 -19.20
N PRO A 139 1.45 25.90 -19.25
CA PRO A 139 0.69 26.10 -18.02
C PRO A 139 0.39 24.78 -17.30
N LEU A 140 0.35 23.63 -18.00
CA LEU A 140 0.15 22.31 -17.38
C LEU A 140 1.40 21.80 -16.63
N LEU A 141 2.59 22.30 -16.96
CA LEU A 141 3.85 21.91 -16.30
C LEU A 141 3.82 22.16 -14.79
N ILE A 142 3.08 23.16 -14.32
CA ILE A 142 2.98 23.49 -12.89
C ILE A 142 2.34 22.35 -12.08
N LEU A 143 1.42 21.59 -12.67
CA LEU A 143 0.80 20.41 -12.06
C LEU A 143 1.62 19.15 -12.33
N TYR A 144 2.23 19.09 -13.51
CA TYR A 144 2.90 17.92 -14.01
C TYR A 144 4.28 17.67 -13.38
N ILE A 145 5.08 18.72 -13.18
CA ILE A 145 6.41 18.61 -12.55
C ILE A 145 6.31 18.05 -11.11
N PRO A 146 5.43 18.57 -10.23
CA PRO A 146 5.24 17.98 -8.90
C PRO A 146 4.79 16.52 -8.97
N LEU A 147 3.90 16.17 -9.90
CA LEU A 147 3.42 14.80 -10.06
C LEU A 147 4.55 13.84 -10.43
N ILE A 148 5.39 14.20 -11.42
CA ILE A 148 6.57 13.41 -11.79
C ILE A 148 7.56 13.32 -10.63
N GLY A 149 7.79 14.43 -9.93
CA GLY A 149 8.65 14.44 -8.74
C GLY A 149 8.16 13.48 -7.65
N LEU A 150 6.85 13.45 -7.39
CA LEU A 150 6.24 12.53 -6.43
C LEU A 150 6.35 11.07 -6.88
N LEU A 151 6.10 10.77 -8.16
CA LEU A 151 6.24 9.43 -8.73
C LEU A 151 7.70 8.95 -8.65
N GLY A 152 8.65 9.77 -9.07
CA GLY A 152 10.07 9.48 -9.01
C GLY A 152 10.56 9.27 -7.58
N ALA A 153 10.15 10.13 -6.64
CA ALA A 153 10.49 9.97 -5.23
C ALA A 153 9.87 8.69 -4.62
N SER A 154 8.64 8.35 -4.99
CA SER A 154 7.99 7.10 -4.56
C SER A 154 8.71 5.87 -5.10
N LEU A 155 9.10 5.88 -6.39
CA LEU A 155 9.88 4.82 -7.01
C LEU A 155 11.25 4.68 -6.31
N TYR A 156 11.94 5.78 -6.08
CA TYR A 156 13.22 5.79 -5.36
C TYR A 156 13.09 5.17 -3.97
N ARG A 157 12.10 5.61 -3.16
CA ARG A 157 11.86 5.06 -1.81
C ARG A 157 11.57 3.57 -1.85
N LEU A 158 10.77 3.13 -2.81
CA LEU A 158 10.42 1.71 -2.98
C LEU A 158 11.64 0.87 -3.36
N VAL A 159 12.48 1.35 -4.30
CA VAL A 159 13.75 0.69 -4.66
C VAL A 159 14.70 0.63 -3.46
N ALA A 160 14.83 1.72 -2.71
CA ALA A 160 15.67 1.77 -1.52
C ALA A 160 15.16 0.80 -0.42
N ALA A 161 13.85 0.72 -0.21
CA ALA A 161 13.24 -0.22 0.72
C ALA A 161 13.49 -1.67 0.28
N ASN A 162 13.36 -1.97 -1.01
CA ASN A 162 13.63 -3.30 -1.54
C ASN A 162 15.10 -3.72 -1.40
N LYS A 163 16.04 -2.80 -1.65
CA LYS A 163 17.48 -3.06 -1.43
C LYS A 163 17.80 -3.37 0.03
N LYS A 164 17.13 -2.71 0.97
CA LYS A 164 17.29 -3.01 2.41
C LYS A 164 16.80 -4.42 2.76
N LEU A 165 15.69 -4.86 2.18
CA LEU A 165 15.20 -6.23 2.36
C LEU A 165 16.17 -7.27 1.79
N GLN A 166 16.75 -7.00 0.61
CA GLN A 166 17.78 -7.87 0.02
C GLN A 166 19.02 -7.97 0.91
N ALA A 167 19.54 -6.83 1.39
CA ALA A 167 20.68 -6.84 2.31
C ALA A 167 20.37 -7.60 3.62
N LYS A 168 19.13 -7.51 4.14
CA LYS A 168 18.71 -8.27 5.32
C LYS A 168 18.66 -9.78 5.03
N LYS A 169 18.24 -10.17 3.82
CA LYS A 169 18.23 -11.57 3.37
C LYS A 169 19.66 -12.14 3.32
N ASP A 170 20.61 -11.38 2.80
CA ASP A 170 22.01 -11.87 2.64
C ASP A 170 22.76 -12.08 3.97
N ILE A 171 22.20 -11.59 5.10
CA ILE A 171 22.78 -11.70 6.45
C ILE A 171 22.16 -12.87 7.24
N LEU A 172 21.02 -13.41 6.79
CA LEU A 172 20.28 -14.52 7.43
C LEU A 172 20.64 -15.86 6.79
#